data_AF-A0A3M8AK87-F1
#
_entry.id   AF-A0A3M8AK87-F1
#
_cell.length_a   1.000
_cell.length_b   1.000
_cell.length_c   1.000
_cell.angle_alpha   90.00
_cell.angle_beta   90.00
_cell.angle_gamma   90.00
#
_symmetry.space_group_name_H-M   'P 1'
#
loop_
_entity.id
_entity.type
_entity.pdbx_description
1 polymer ?
#
loop_
_entity_poly.entity_id
_entity_poly.type
_entity_poly.pdbx_seq_one_letter_code
_entity_poly.pdbx_strand_id
1 'polypeptide(L)'
;MAEPHAVRVDADTYRLIGDLAHLTGRTRKDVVRDAVRALASLREVALDDGLDRAADRLALAGARHRGLEPVATRDPGSGATAPHTAGPARARGRIGAARETPMVMARMSPAERLEAGREALERAIAEVGARRPRIVDSAAHGYLPEHTVIGVELDDPAAGWQVFAHLGAVALAEVGIDAYFVQVGGT
;
A
#
# COMPACT_ATOMS: atom_id res chain seq x y z
N MET A 1 11.16 -26.88 20.72
CA MET A 1 9.73 -26.97 21.09
C MET A 1 9.15 -25.59 20.92
N ALA A 2 8.14 -25.42 20.07
CA ALA A 2 7.49 -24.12 19.91
C ALA A 2 6.72 -23.77 21.19
N GLU A 3 6.84 -22.54 21.69
CA GLU A 3 6.08 -22.10 22.85
C GLU A 3 4.58 -22.08 22.53
N PRO A 4 3.70 -22.46 23.47
CA PRO A 4 2.26 -22.42 23.27
C PRO A 4 1.80 -20.96 23.10
N HIS A 5 1.45 -20.58 21.87
CA HIS A 5 0.86 -19.28 21.59
C HIS A 5 -0.59 -19.21 22.12
N ALA A 6 -0.82 -18.35 23.11
CA ALA A 6 -2.16 -18.08 23.63
C ALA A 6 -2.83 -16.98 22.80
N VAL A 7 -3.98 -17.29 22.20
CA VAL A 7 -4.80 -16.31 21.46
C VAL A 7 -5.72 -15.61 22.46
N ARG A 8 -5.58 -14.29 22.58
CA ARG A 8 -6.51 -13.44 23.33
C ARG A 8 -7.73 -13.14 22.47
N VAL A 9 -8.90 -13.33 23.06
CA VAL A 9 -10.20 -13.02 22.46
C VAL A 9 -10.89 -12.02 23.37
N ASP A 10 -11.44 -10.95 22.81
CA ASP A 10 -12.20 -9.96 23.58
C ASP A 10 -13.51 -10.56 24.12
N ALA A 11 -14.11 -9.88 25.10
CA ALA A 11 -15.26 -10.40 25.82
C ALA A 11 -16.50 -10.58 24.93
N ASP A 12 -16.70 -9.71 23.94
CA ASP A 12 -17.87 -9.76 23.07
C ASP A 12 -17.73 -10.85 22.02
N THR A 13 -16.55 -10.99 21.41
CA THR A 13 -16.24 -12.13 20.53
C THR A 13 -16.33 -13.45 21.28
N TYR A 14 -15.92 -13.50 22.55
CA TYR A 14 -16.05 -14.71 23.37
C TYR A 14 -17.51 -15.11 23.61
N ARG A 15 -18.42 -14.14 23.77
CA ARG A 15 -19.86 -14.38 23.86
C ARG A 15 -20.42 -14.94 22.55
N LEU A 16 -20.08 -14.34 21.42
CA LEU A 16 -20.50 -14.80 20.09
C LEU A 16 -20.05 -16.24 19.81
N ILE A 17 -18.82 -16.60 20.18
CA ILE A 17 -18.31 -17.99 20.10
C ILE A 17 -19.18 -18.92 20.95
N GLY A 18 -19.59 -18.47 22.14
CA GLY A 18 -20.49 -19.20 23.02
C GLY A 18 -21.85 -19.46 22.40
N ASP A 19 -22.47 -18.43 21.83
CA ASP A 19 -23.79 -18.51 21.20
C ASP A 19 -23.76 -19.42 19.96
N LEU A 20 -22.72 -19.28 19.13
CA LEU A 20 -22.53 -20.14 17.96
C LEU A 20 -22.29 -21.60 18.34
N ALA A 21 -21.50 -21.85 19.39
CA ALA A 21 -21.27 -23.19 19.92
C ALA A 21 -22.59 -23.81 20.40
N HIS A 22 -23.41 -23.04 21.12
CA HIS A 22 -24.72 -23.48 21.57
C HIS A 22 -25.66 -23.81 20.40
N LEU A 23 -25.77 -22.89 19.43
CA LEU A 23 -26.63 -23.03 18.26
C LEU A 23 -26.24 -24.22 17.36
N THR A 24 -24.94 -24.52 17.26
CA THR A 24 -24.44 -25.63 16.44
C THR A 24 -24.32 -26.96 17.21
N GLY A 25 -24.60 -26.96 18.51
CA GLY A 25 -24.42 -28.13 19.37
C GLY A 25 -22.96 -28.58 19.49
N ARG A 26 -22.00 -27.68 19.28
CA ARG A 26 -20.55 -27.96 19.30
C ARG A 26 -19.89 -27.32 20.51
N THR A 27 -18.63 -27.67 20.76
CA THR A 27 -17.84 -27.00 21.80
C THR A 27 -17.27 -25.67 21.29
N ARG A 28 -17.08 -24.69 22.18
CA ARG A 28 -16.41 -23.42 21.85
C ARG A 28 -15.02 -23.65 21.23
N LYS A 29 -14.30 -24.67 21.69
CA LYS A 29 -12.98 -25.04 21.16
C LYS A 29 -13.05 -25.45 19.69
N ASP A 30 -14.07 -26.21 19.31
CA ASP A 30 -14.23 -26.65 17.92
C ASP A 30 -14.60 -25.47 17.02
N VAL A 31 -15.48 -24.57 17.49
CA VAL A 31 -15.81 -23.33 16.77
C VAL A 31 -14.58 -22.47 16.54
N VAL A 32 -13.76 -22.24 17.57
CA VAL A 32 -12.52 -21.46 17.44
C VAL A 32 -11.53 -22.15 16.51
N ARG A 33 -11.37 -23.47 16.62
CA ARG A 33 -10.51 -24.26 15.73
C ARG A 33 -10.93 -24.10 14.27
N ASP A 34 -12.22 -24.23 13.98
CA ASP A 34 -12.76 -24.11 12.62
C ASP A 34 -12.58 -22.68 12.09
N ALA A 35 -12.81 -21.67 12.91
CA ALA A 35 -12.59 -20.26 12.54
C ALA A 35 -11.11 -19.97 12.22
N VAL A 36 -10.19 -20.45 13.07
CA VAL A 36 -8.74 -20.30 12.83
C VAL A 36 -8.33 -21.04 11.55
N ARG A 37 -8.89 -22.22 11.30
CA ARG A 37 -8.62 -22.98 10.07
C ARG A 37 -9.13 -22.24 8.83
N ALA A 38 -10.35 -21.71 8.88
CA ALA A 38 -10.93 -20.93 7.79
C ALA A 38 -10.09 -19.67 7.52
N LEU A 39 -9.65 -18.97 8.57
CA LEU A 39 -8.77 -17.81 8.45
C LEU A 39 -7.42 -18.18 7.83
N ALA A 40 -6.83 -19.30 8.24
CA ALA A 40 -5.57 -19.79 7.66
C ALA A 40 -5.73 -20.09 6.16
N SER A 41 -6.81 -20.76 5.76
CA SER A 41 -7.11 -21.03 4.35
C SER A 41 -7.33 -19.74 3.54
N LEU A 42 -8.04 -18.76 4.09
CA LEU A 42 -8.19 -17.45 3.43
C LEU A 42 -6.86 -16.71 3.27
N ARG A 43 -5.98 -16.82 4.27
CA ARG A 43 -4.63 -16.23 4.21
C ARG A 43 -3.72 -16.93 3.22
N GLU A 44 -3.81 -18.26 3.12
CA GLU A 44 -3.06 -19.05 2.14
C GLU A 44 -3.43 -18.62 0.71
N VAL A 45 -4.73 -18.54 0.39
CA VAL A 45 -5.20 -18.03 -0.91
C VAL A 45 -4.68 -16.62 -1.19
N ALA A 46 -4.76 -15.71 -0.20
CA ALA A 46 -4.27 -14.35 -0.37
C ALA A 46 -2.74 -14.27 -0.58
N LEU A 47 -1.97 -15.19 0.01
CA LEU A 47 -0.53 -15.30 -0.17
C LEU A 47 -0.18 -15.89 -1.53
N ASP A 48 -0.87 -16.95 -1.96
CA ASP A 48 -0.69 -17.57 -3.28
C ASP A 48 -0.99 -16.56 -4.40
N ASP A 49 -2.12 -15.85 -4.29
CA ASP A 49 -2.47 -14.71 -5.14
C ASP A 49 -1.36 -13.63 -5.17
N GLY A 50 -0.73 -13.38 -4.03
CA GLY A 50 0.39 -12.43 -3.91
C GLY A 50 1.65 -12.94 -4.61
N LEU A 51 1.94 -14.24 -4.48
CA LEU A 51 3.07 -14.91 -5.11
C LEU A 51 2.91 -14.97 -6.63
N ASP A 52 1.73 -15.29 -7.14
CA ASP A 52 1.44 -15.30 -8.58
C ASP A 52 1.63 -13.91 -9.17
N ARG A 53 1.10 -12.87 -8.52
CA ARG A 53 1.32 -11.48 -8.95
C ARG A 53 2.80 -11.09 -8.90
N ALA A 54 3.56 -11.57 -7.92
CA ALA A 54 5.00 -11.33 -7.85
C ALA A 54 5.77 -12.06 -8.97
N ALA A 55 5.41 -13.31 -9.26
CA ALA A 55 5.97 -14.09 -10.35
C ALA A 55 5.70 -13.44 -11.71
N ASP A 56 4.47 -12.97 -11.94
CA ASP A 56 4.11 -12.22 -13.15
C ASP A 56 4.94 -10.95 -13.32
N ARG A 57 5.17 -10.20 -12.22
CA ARG A 57 6.03 -9.01 -12.23
C ARG A 57 7.46 -9.36 -12.63
N LEU A 58 8.02 -10.44 -12.07
CA LEU A 58 9.37 -10.91 -12.40
C LEU A 58 9.46 -11.39 -13.85
N ALA A 59 8.45 -12.09 -14.36
CA ALA A 59 8.39 -12.52 -15.75
C ALA A 59 8.36 -11.32 -16.72
N LEU A 60 7.55 -10.30 -16.41
CA LEU A 60 7.47 -9.06 -17.20
C LEU A 60 8.77 -8.25 -17.15
N ALA A 61 9.41 -8.15 -15.99
CA ALA A 61 10.72 -7.50 -15.84
C ALA A 61 11.80 -8.25 -16.62
N GLY A 62 11.83 -9.59 -16.55
CA GLY A 62 12.75 -10.42 -17.31
C GLY A 62 12.55 -10.33 -18.82
N ALA A 63 11.31 -10.22 -19.29
CA ALA A 63 10.98 -10.00 -20.70
C ALA A 63 11.48 -8.63 -21.20
N ARG A 64 11.36 -7.57 -20.39
CA ARG A 64 11.90 -6.23 -20.72
C ARG A 64 13.43 -6.24 -20.79
N HIS A 65 14.09 -7.01 -19.93
CA HIS A 65 15.54 -7.13 -19.94
C HIS A 65 16.06 -7.96 -21.13
N ARG A 66 15.32 -8.99 -21.57
CA ARG A 66 15.66 -9.78 -22.77
C ARG A 66 15.35 -9.08 -24.10
N GLY A 67 14.47 -8.07 -24.10
CA GLY A 67 14.23 -7.20 -25.25
C GLY A 67 15.29 -6.11 -25.46
N LEU A 68 16.23 -5.97 -24.52
CA LEU A 68 17.37 -5.04 -24.57
C LEU A 68 18.69 -5.80 -24.72
N GLU A 69 18.72 -6.84 -25.57
CA GLU A 69 20.00 -7.32 -26.10
C GLU A 69 20.66 -6.14 -26.83
N PRO A 70 21.87 -5.72 -26.42
CA PRO A 70 22.57 -4.66 -27.11
C PRO A 70 22.90 -5.19 -28.51
N VAL A 71 22.34 -4.54 -29.54
CA VAL A 71 22.88 -4.62 -30.89
C VAL A 71 24.34 -4.18 -30.79
N ALA A 72 25.22 -5.16 -30.66
CA ALA A 72 26.65 -4.98 -30.82
C ALA A 72 26.84 -4.52 -32.27
N THR A 73 26.96 -3.21 -32.42
CA THR A 73 27.43 -2.55 -33.62
C THR A 73 28.85 -3.02 -33.86
N ARG A 74 28.97 -4.08 -34.65
CA ARG A 74 30.23 -4.49 -35.26
C ARG A 74 30.24 -3.91 -36.66
N ASP A 75 30.83 -2.73 -36.80
CA ASP A 75 31.30 -2.26 -38.10
C ASP A 75 32.68 -1.61 -37.94
N PRO A 76 33.75 -2.26 -38.43
CA PRO A 76 35.05 -1.63 -38.57
C PRO A 76 35.33 -1.39 -40.05
N GLY A 77 35.06 -0.18 -40.55
CA GLY A 77 35.74 0.29 -41.76
C GLY A 77 35.07 1.44 -42.49
N SER A 78 35.90 2.39 -42.91
CA SER A 78 35.61 3.49 -43.84
C SER A 78 34.88 4.69 -43.21
N GLY A 79 35.39 5.93 -43.19
CA GLY A 79 36.53 6.54 -43.88
C GLY A 79 36.10 7.93 -44.37
N ALA A 80 36.61 9.01 -43.75
CA ALA A 80 36.58 10.43 -44.17
C ALA A 80 35.17 11.08 -44.40
N THR A 81 34.84 12.32 -44.06
CA THR A 81 35.57 13.58 -44.25
C THR A 81 34.85 14.75 -43.52
N ALA A 82 35.64 15.69 -42.99
CA ALA A 82 35.42 17.14 -42.80
C ALA A 82 34.43 17.71 -41.74
N PRO A 83 34.74 18.91 -41.19
CA PRO A 83 34.20 19.44 -39.94
C PRO A 83 33.10 20.48 -40.17
N HIS A 84 31.95 20.32 -39.49
CA HIS A 84 30.92 21.35 -39.40
C HIS A 84 30.70 21.79 -37.96
N THR A 85 31.13 23.03 -37.71
CA THR A 85 30.51 24.08 -36.88
C THR A 85 29.63 23.64 -35.71
N ALA A 86 30.11 23.97 -34.51
CA ALA A 86 29.41 23.89 -33.23
C ALA A 86 28.11 24.71 -33.23
N GLY A 87 26.97 24.01 -33.07
CA GLY A 87 25.69 24.56 -32.64
C GLY A 87 25.34 24.07 -31.23
N PRO A 88 24.58 24.83 -30.42
CA PRO A 88 24.48 24.62 -28.99
C PRO A 88 23.74 23.33 -28.65
N ALA A 89 24.29 22.62 -27.66
CA ALA A 89 23.78 21.38 -27.09
C ALA A 89 22.30 21.51 -26.69
N ARG A 90 21.41 21.00 -27.55
CA ARG A 90 20.02 20.74 -27.19
C ARG A 90 19.97 19.57 -26.22
N ALA A 91 19.73 19.95 -24.97
CA ALA A 91 19.01 19.23 -23.93
C ALA A 91 18.81 17.72 -24.17
N ARG A 92 19.56 16.95 -23.38
CA ARG A 92 19.25 15.55 -23.03
C ARG A 92 17.78 15.45 -22.66
N GLY A 93 16.97 14.86 -23.53
CA GLY A 93 15.60 14.51 -23.22
C GLY A 93 15.61 13.45 -22.13
N ARG A 94 15.37 13.88 -20.88
CA ARG A 94 14.91 13.00 -19.79
C ARG A 94 13.55 12.45 -20.18
N ILE A 95 13.52 11.37 -20.95
CA ILE A 95 12.33 10.53 -21.11
C ILE A 95 12.51 9.42 -20.08
N GLY A 96 11.87 9.54 -18.92
CA GLY A 96 11.97 8.49 -17.89
C GLY A 96 11.56 8.87 -16.48
N ALA A 97 11.06 10.08 -16.23
CA ALA A 97 10.52 10.44 -14.93
C ALA A 97 9.05 10.86 -15.06
N ALA A 98 8.22 10.25 -14.22
CA ALA A 98 6.93 10.76 -13.77
C ALA A 98 5.74 10.70 -14.75
N ARG A 99 5.44 9.50 -15.27
CA ARG A 99 4.04 9.10 -15.47
C ARG A 99 3.87 7.65 -15.01
N GLU A 100 3.89 7.43 -13.70
CA GLU A 100 3.21 6.26 -13.15
C GLU A 100 1.76 6.35 -13.62
N THR A 101 1.43 5.50 -14.59
CA THR A 101 0.15 5.57 -15.27
C THR A 101 -0.92 5.17 -14.25
N PRO A 102 -2.15 5.73 -14.31
CA PRO A 102 -3.27 5.32 -13.43
C PRO A 102 -3.49 3.80 -13.38
N MET A 103 -3.13 3.13 -14.47
CA MET A 103 -3.17 1.68 -14.64
C MET A 103 -2.15 0.90 -13.77
N VAL A 104 -1.04 1.54 -13.39
CA VAL A 104 -0.03 0.99 -12.46
C VAL A 104 -0.52 1.15 -11.02
N MET A 105 -1.02 2.34 -10.66
CA MET A 105 -1.60 2.61 -9.34
C MET A 105 -2.79 1.69 -9.01
N ALA A 106 -3.63 1.37 -10.01
CA ALA A 106 -4.75 0.44 -9.84
C ALA A 106 -4.32 -1.01 -9.54
N ARG A 107 -3.08 -1.39 -9.87
CA ARG A 107 -2.53 -2.73 -9.63
C ARG A 107 -1.72 -2.82 -8.35
N MET A 108 -1.38 -1.69 -7.75
CA MET A 108 -0.65 -1.61 -6.50
C MET A 108 -1.60 -1.88 -5.32
N SER A 109 -1.11 -2.65 -4.35
CA SER A 109 -1.77 -2.77 -3.06
C SER A 109 -1.90 -1.40 -2.37
N PRO A 110 -2.84 -1.22 -1.43
CA PRO A 110 -2.95 0.03 -0.67
C PRO A 110 -1.63 0.42 0.01
N ALA A 111 -0.85 -0.55 0.50
CA ALA A 111 0.46 -0.31 1.11
C ALA A 111 1.51 0.20 0.10
N GLU A 112 1.57 -0.40 -1.10
CA GLU A 112 2.47 0.05 -2.16
C GLU A 112 2.10 1.46 -2.67
N ARG A 113 0.80 1.75 -2.78
CA ARG A 113 0.31 3.10 -3.09
C ARG A 113 0.71 4.10 -2.03
N LEU A 114 0.56 3.75 -0.75
CA LEU A 114 0.90 4.61 0.38
C LEU A 114 2.41 4.89 0.43
N GLU A 115 3.26 3.90 0.10
CA GLU A 115 4.70 4.10 -0.01
C GLU A 115 5.07 4.98 -1.21
N ALA A 116 4.47 4.74 -2.39
CA ALA A 116 4.72 5.55 -3.60
C ALA A 116 4.26 7.01 -3.44
N GLY A 117 3.13 7.22 -2.78
CA GLY A 117 2.56 8.55 -2.51
C GLY A 117 3.00 9.16 -1.19
N ARG A 118 3.98 8.55 -0.49
CA ARG A 118 4.38 8.94 0.86
C ARG A 118 4.81 10.39 0.96
N GLU A 119 5.65 10.87 0.05
CA GLU A 119 6.14 12.26 0.06
C GLU A 119 5.01 13.28 -0.15
N ALA A 120 4.04 12.95 -1.01
CA ALA A 120 2.88 13.82 -1.26
C ALA A 120 1.98 13.88 -0.01
N LEU A 121 1.76 12.74 0.63
CA LEU A 121 0.95 12.65 1.84
C LEU A 121 1.64 13.33 3.04
N GLU A 122 2.94 13.12 3.24
CA GLU A 122 3.72 13.79 4.29
C GLU A 122 3.73 15.32 4.11
N ARG A 123 3.81 15.80 2.86
CA ARG A 123 3.72 17.24 2.55
C ARG A 123 2.35 17.80 2.91
N ALA A 124 1.27 17.15 2.49
CA ALA A 124 -0.09 17.59 2.82
C ALA A 124 -0.37 17.57 4.33
N ILE A 125 0.13 16.55 5.03
CA ILE A 125 0.08 16.45 6.50
C ILE A 125 0.82 17.63 7.15
N ALA A 126 2.03 17.96 6.68
CA ALA A 126 2.78 19.10 7.20
C ALA A 126 2.10 20.45 6.91
N GLU A 127 1.49 20.62 5.73
CA GLU A 127 0.78 21.85 5.34
C GLU A 127 -0.41 22.17 6.25
N VAL A 128 -1.10 21.14 6.74
CA VAL A 128 -2.23 21.30 7.66
C VAL A 128 -1.83 21.31 9.14
N GLY A 129 -0.53 21.33 9.45
CA GLY A 129 -0.03 21.30 10.83
C GLY A 129 -0.28 19.97 11.54
N ALA A 130 -0.38 18.87 10.79
CA ALA A 130 -0.46 17.52 11.33
C ALA A 130 0.93 16.86 11.39
N ARG A 131 1.12 15.93 12.32
CA ARG A 131 2.39 15.21 12.53
C ARG A 131 2.13 13.74 12.83
N ARG A 132 3.19 12.93 12.77
CA ARG A 132 3.22 11.52 13.18
C ARG A 132 2.07 10.67 12.58
N PRO A 133 1.91 10.64 11.24
CA PRO A 133 0.94 9.74 10.63
C PRO A 133 1.26 8.29 10.98
N ARG A 134 0.24 7.55 11.41
CA ARG A 134 0.31 6.10 11.64
C ARG A 134 -1.00 5.44 11.29
N ILE A 135 -0.93 4.22 10.77
CA ILE A 135 -2.13 3.39 10.59
C ILE A 135 -2.63 2.98 11.97
N VAL A 136 -3.92 3.15 12.20
CA VAL A 136 -4.59 2.77 13.46
C VAL A 136 -5.69 1.76 13.18
N ASP A 137 -6.15 1.10 14.25
CA ASP A 137 -7.24 0.13 14.15
C ASP A 137 -8.55 0.86 13.82
N SER A 138 -9.12 0.53 12.65
CA SER A 138 -10.37 1.12 12.14
C SER A 138 -11.53 0.91 13.11
N ALA A 139 -11.62 -0.27 13.72
CA ALA A 139 -12.71 -0.64 14.62
C ALA A 139 -12.67 0.17 15.93
N ALA A 140 -11.47 0.45 16.43
CA ALA A 140 -11.26 1.28 17.62
C ALA A 140 -11.74 2.74 17.44
N HIS A 141 -11.92 3.18 16.18
CA HIS A 141 -12.35 4.52 15.82
C HIS A 141 -13.73 4.56 15.15
N GLY A 142 -14.51 3.48 15.20
CA GLY A 142 -15.87 3.43 14.67
C GLY A 142 -15.98 3.34 13.15
N TYR A 143 -14.89 2.97 12.46
CA TYR A 143 -14.86 2.71 11.03
C TYR A 143 -14.98 1.22 10.73
N LEU A 144 -15.39 0.89 9.50
CA LEU A 144 -15.44 -0.49 9.03
C LEU A 144 -14.01 -1.07 8.92
N PRO A 145 -13.81 -2.38 9.17
CA PRO A 145 -12.48 -3.02 9.10
C PRO A 145 -11.77 -2.88 7.75
N GLU A 146 -12.53 -2.72 6.66
CA GLU A 146 -12.02 -2.49 5.31
C GLU A 146 -11.50 -1.06 5.08
N HIS A 147 -11.82 -0.11 5.96
CA HIS A 147 -11.36 1.26 5.84
C HIS A 147 -9.90 1.38 6.30
N THR A 148 -9.11 2.11 5.52
CA THR A 148 -7.78 2.54 5.94
C THR A 148 -7.94 3.77 6.83
N VAL A 149 -7.55 3.66 8.11
CA VAL A 149 -7.61 4.78 9.06
C VAL A 149 -6.20 5.21 9.43
N ILE A 150 -5.91 6.48 9.22
CA ILE A 150 -4.62 7.11 9.52
C ILE A 150 -4.81 8.06 10.70
N GLY A 151 -4.18 7.71 11.82
CA GLY A 151 -4.06 8.60 12.97
C GLY A 151 -2.99 9.66 12.73
N VAL A 152 -3.32 10.91 13.00
CA VAL A 152 -2.38 12.06 13.00
C VAL A 152 -2.46 12.85 14.31
N GLU A 153 -1.38 13.55 14.66
CA GLU A 153 -1.34 14.54 15.74
C GLU A 153 -1.43 15.95 15.13
N LEU A 154 -2.56 16.62 15.29
CA LEU A 154 -2.72 18.03 14.91
C LEU A 154 -2.07 18.98 15.92
N ASP A 155 -1.38 20.00 15.41
CA ASP A 155 -0.83 21.11 16.18
C ASP A 155 -1.92 21.97 16.81
N ASP A 156 -3.00 22.19 16.08
CA ASP A 156 -4.21 22.82 16.57
C ASP A 156 -5.30 21.75 16.69
N PRO A 157 -5.63 21.27 17.90
CA PRO A 157 -6.68 20.28 18.10
C PRO A 157 -8.08 20.85 17.79
N ALA A 158 -8.24 22.17 17.69
CA ALA A 158 -9.47 22.81 17.21
C ALA A 158 -9.56 22.82 15.68
N ALA A 159 -8.50 22.43 14.96
CA ALA A 159 -8.55 22.26 13.52
C ALA A 159 -9.60 21.18 13.20
N GLY A 160 -10.75 21.65 12.70
CA GLY A 160 -11.94 20.85 12.56
C GLY A 160 -11.88 19.81 11.45
N TRP A 161 -13.02 19.16 11.22
CA TRP A 161 -13.23 18.12 10.21
C TRP A 161 -12.77 18.47 8.78
N GLN A 162 -12.62 19.75 8.46
CA GLN A 162 -12.13 20.25 7.18
C GLN A 162 -10.69 19.79 6.87
N VAL A 163 -9.83 19.69 7.90
CA VAL A 163 -8.46 19.20 7.72
C VAL A 163 -8.48 17.72 7.32
N PHE A 164 -9.26 16.89 8.01
CA PHE A 164 -9.39 15.48 7.67
C PHE A 164 -10.02 15.26 6.29
N ALA A 165 -10.99 16.08 5.91
CA ALA A 165 -11.57 16.05 4.56
C ALA A 165 -10.54 16.41 3.48
N HIS A 166 -9.69 17.41 3.73
CA HIS A 166 -8.61 17.78 2.81
C HIS A 166 -7.58 16.65 2.67
N LEU A 167 -7.12 16.07 3.79
CA LEU A 167 -6.18 14.96 3.77
C LEU A 167 -6.75 13.71 3.08
N GLY A 168 -8.03 13.40 3.30
CA GLY A 168 -8.73 12.33 2.59
C GLY A 168 -8.78 12.58 1.07
N ALA A 169 -9.07 13.82 0.66
CA ALA A 169 -9.07 14.19 -0.75
C ALA A 169 -7.68 14.06 -1.39
N VAL A 170 -6.61 14.46 -0.68
CA VAL A 170 -5.23 14.29 -1.16
C VAL A 170 -4.86 12.82 -1.25
N ALA A 171 -5.19 12.01 -0.23
CA ALA A 171 -4.93 10.57 -0.23
C ALA A 171 -5.63 9.89 -1.42
N LEU A 172 -6.86 10.30 -1.74
CA LEU A 172 -7.56 9.76 -2.90
C LEU A 172 -6.97 10.24 -4.23
N ALA A 173 -6.66 11.53 -4.35
CA ALA A 173 -6.23 12.13 -5.62
C ALA A 173 -4.78 11.79 -5.99
N GLU A 174 -3.87 11.84 -5.01
CA GLU A 174 -2.42 11.72 -5.24
C GLU A 174 -1.92 10.30 -4.96
N VAL A 175 -2.51 9.63 -3.96
CA VAL A 175 -2.07 8.29 -3.51
C VAL A 175 -3.00 7.19 -4.07
N GLY A 176 -4.23 7.54 -4.45
CA GLY A 176 -5.22 6.59 -4.94
C GLY A 176 -5.75 5.66 -3.86
N ILE A 177 -5.77 6.11 -2.60
CA ILE A 177 -6.32 5.36 -1.47
C ILE A 177 -7.52 6.09 -0.87
N ASP A 178 -8.55 5.35 -0.52
CA ASP A 178 -9.64 5.86 0.31
C ASP A 178 -9.23 5.73 1.78
N ALA A 179 -8.85 6.85 2.39
CA ALA A 179 -8.30 6.90 3.74
C ALA A 179 -9.02 7.92 4.61
N TYR A 180 -9.34 7.51 5.83
CA TYR A 180 -9.93 8.36 6.85
C TYR A 180 -8.87 8.82 7.83
N PHE A 181 -8.94 10.09 8.25
CA PHE A 181 -7.99 10.66 9.19
C PHE A 181 -8.65 10.90 10.55
N VAL A 182 -7.94 10.53 11.61
CA VAL A 182 -8.40 10.73 12.99
C VAL A 182 -7.30 11.39 13.83
N GLN A 183 -7.70 12.23 14.78
CA GLN A 183 -6.76 12.76 15.77
C GLN A 183 -6.35 11.65 16.73
N VAL A 184 -5.05 11.45 16.93
CA VAL A 184 -4.51 10.53 17.93
C VAL A 184 -3.48 11.22 18.81
N GLY A 185 -3.91 11.66 19.98
CA GLY A 185 -3.05 12.38 20.92
C GLY A 185 -3.43 13.85 21.01
N GLY A 186 -3.55 14.29 22.25
CA GLY A 186 -4.11 15.57 22.68
C GLY A 186 -4.39 15.43 24.17
N THR A 187 -3.32 15.46 24.97
CA THR A 187 -3.38 15.75 26.40
C THR A 187 -3.27 17.25 26.59
#